data_AF-A0A0B5D1A8-F1
#
_entry.id   AF-A0A0B5D1A8-F1
#
_cell.length_a   1.000
_cell.length_b   1.000
_cell.length_c   1.000
_cell.angle_alpha   90.00
_cell.angle_beta   90.00
_cell.angle_gamma   90.00
#
_symmetry.space_group_name_H-M   'P 1'
#
loop_
_entity.id
_entity.type
_entity.pdbx_description
1 polymer ?
#
loop_
_entity_poly.entity_id
_entity_poly.type
_entity_poly.pdbx_seq_one_letter_code
_entity_poly.pdbx_strand_id
1 'polypeptide(L)'
;MPSGPGIFRLAESLEPGVGEKLRRYLESAGDSYGIAVDRFLCTTFSDPRSFLHPATLRRSVKLTTLITQSLAGFVEKQFRDHRLRQMLTYPAVFLSSHPERTPALYHLMSHTDLVQGVRFPVGGFAAVVRSLENLAREQGVEFRLGAEVTAIRSAEGRATGVELTDGTLLDAPSSSPPPTSTTPRPACSRRSSAPTRRSTGGAASRGWAPSSSWPACGASSRS
;
A
#
# COMPACT_ATOMS: atom_id res chain seq x y z
N MET A 1 -13.59 -8.67 4.77
CA MET A 1 -13.16 -10.07 4.60
C MET A 1 -12.01 -10.06 3.60
N PRO A 2 -10.86 -10.71 3.87
CA PRO A 2 -9.93 -11.05 2.78
C PRO A 2 -10.68 -11.96 1.79
N SER A 3 -10.39 -11.86 0.50
CA SER A 3 -11.15 -12.54 -0.56
C SER A 3 -11.26 -14.04 -0.24
N GLY A 4 -12.50 -14.51 -0.03
CA GLY A 4 -12.78 -15.81 0.57
C GLY A 4 -12.32 -17.02 -0.27
N PRO A 5 -12.56 -18.26 0.21
CA PRO A 5 -12.18 -19.52 -0.46
C PRO A 5 -12.71 -19.73 -1.89
N GLY A 6 -13.47 -18.78 -2.44
CA GLY A 6 -14.02 -18.81 -3.79
C GLY A 6 -12.98 -18.81 -4.90
N ILE A 7 -11.85 -18.08 -4.75
CA ILE A 7 -10.82 -18.05 -5.81
C ILE A 7 -10.10 -19.39 -5.97
N PHE A 8 -9.83 -20.08 -4.86
CA PHE A 8 -9.21 -21.42 -4.90
C PHE A 8 -10.16 -22.45 -5.50
N ARG A 9 -11.46 -22.38 -5.16
CA ARG A 9 -12.48 -23.24 -5.77
C ARG A 9 -12.62 -22.99 -7.26
N LEU A 10 -12.62 -21.73 -7.67
CA LEU A 10 -12.64 -21.35 -9.09
C LEU A 10 -11.41 -21.92 -9.78
N ALA A 11 -10.22 -21.72 -9.22
CA ALA A 11 -8.98 -22.22 -9.81
C ALA A 11 -9.00 -23.76 -9.97
N GLU A 12 -9.42 -24.51 -8.95
CA GLU A 12 -9.58 -25.97 -9.02
C GLU A 12 -10.58 -26.42 -10.10
N SER A 13 -11.63 -25.63 -10.36
CA SER A 13 -12.56 -25.92 -11.46
C SER A 13 -12.00 -25.66 -12.86
N LEU A 14 -10.93 -24.85 -12.96
CA LEU A 14 -10.28 -24.50 -14.23
C LEU A 14 -9.12 -25.45 -14.56
N GLU A 15 -8.28 -25.76 -13.56
CA GLU A 15 -7.17 -26.71 -13.68
C GLU A 15 -7.14 -27.58 -12.40
N PRO A 16 -7.43 -28.89 -12.48
CA PRO A 16 -7.41 -29.76 -11.30
C PRO A 16 -6.04 -29.78 -10.61
N GLY A 17 -6.01 -29.58 -9.30
CA GLY A 17 -4.78 -29.55 -8.47
C GLY A 17 -4.02 -28.22 -8.52
N VAL A 18 -4.57 -27.19 -9.18
CA VAL A 18 -3.92 -25.87 -9.30
C VAL A 18 -4.12 -24.99 -8.07
N GLY A 19 -5.12 -25.25 -7.23
CA GLY A 19 -5.45 -24.44 -6.05
C GLY A 19 -4.28 -24.39 -5.08
N GLU A 20 -3.57 -25.49 -4.91
CA GLU A 20 -2.37 -25.57 -4.08
C GLU A 20 -1.17 -24.82 -4.70
N LYS A 21 -1.05 -24.80 -6.03
CA LYS A 21 -0.07 -23.95 -6.73
C LYS A 21 -0.42 -22.47 -6.55
N LEU A 22 -1.70 -22.11 -6.69
CA LEU A 22 -2.18 -20.75 -6.51
C LEU A 22 -1.95 -20.26 -5.08
N ARG A 23 -2.18 -21.11 -4.07
CA ARG A 23 -1.89 -20.80 -2.67
C ARG A 23 -0.42 -20.43 -2.48
N ARG A 24 0.50 -21.28 -2.97
CA ARG A 24 1.95 -21.01 -2.90
C ARG A 24 2.35 -19.74 -3.66
N TYR A 25 1.72 -19.48 -4.81
CA TYR A 25 1.92 -18.25 -5.57
C TYR A 25 1.49 -17.02 -4.77
N LEU A 26 0.32 -17.05 -4.12
CA LEU A 26 -0.20 -15.94 -3.31
C LEU A 26 0.58 -15.73 -2.00
N GLU A 27 1.12 -16.80 -1.42
CA GLU A 27 2.05 -16.72 -0.29
C GLU A 27 3.37 -16.04 -0.72
N SER A 28 3.93 -16.44 -1.85
CA SER A 28 5.11 -15.79 -2.42
C SER A 28 4.84 -14.30 -2.73
N ALA A 29 3.66 -13.98 -3.26
CA ALA A 29 3.25 -12.61 -3.52
C ALA A 29 3.13 -11.80 -2.22
N GLY A 30 2.63 -12.41 -1.14
CA GLY A 30 2.56 -11.81 0.18
C GLY A 30 3.94 -11.52 0.79
N ASP A 31 4.88 -12.46 0.67
CA ASP A 31 6.27 -12.24 1.08
C ASP A 31 6.90 -11.07 0.32
N SER A 32 6.72 -11.05 -1.01
CA SER A 32 7.22 -9.98 -1.87
C SER A 32 6.59 -8.63 -1.54
N TYR A 33 5.29 -8.59 -1.24
CA TYR A 33 4.59 -7.38 -0.79
C TYR A 33 5.16 -6.86 0.54
N GLY A 34 5.35 -7.73 1.53
CA GLY A 34 5.93 -7.34 2.83
C GLY A 34 7.33 -6.74 2.66
N ILE A 35 8.18 -7.38 1.85
CA ILE A 35 9.51 -6.84 1.53
C ILE A 35 9.42 -5.47 0.83
N ALA A 36 8.51 -5.31 -0.12
CA ALA A 36 8.32 -4.05 -0.84
C ALA A 36 7.92 -2.91 0.12
N VAL A 37 6.97 -3.16 1.02
CA VAL A 37 6.51 -2.17 2.00
C VAL A 37 7.62 -1.85 3.01
N ASP A 38 8.20 -2.87 3.63
CA ASP A 38 9.15 -2.70 4.73
C ASP A 38 10.47 -2.07 4.27
N ARG A 39 10.92 -2.35 3.03
CA ARG A 39 12.27 -2.00 2.58
C ARG A 39 12.35 -0.95 1.48
N PHE A 40 11.26 -0.66 0.78
CA PHE A 40 11.28 0.34 -0.30
C PHE A 40 10.32 1.49 -0.04
N LEU A 41 9.12 1.23 0.48
CA LEU A 41 8.13 2.29 0.69
C LEU A 41 8.30 3.03 2.01
N CYS A 42 8.65 2.32 3.09
CA CYS A 42 8.72 2.93 4.43
C CYS A 42 10.13 3.29 4.91
N THR A 43 11.18 2.96 4.15
CA THR A 43 12.54 3.41 4.46
C THR A 43 12.96 4.46 3.47
N THR A 44 13.20 5.69 3.95
CA THR A 44 14.10 6.63 3.26
C THR A 44 15.34 5.81 2.86
N PHE A 45 15.66 5.77 1.57
CA PHE A 45 16.64 4.92 0.88
C PHE A 45 18.10 5.04 1.39
N SER A 46 18.31 5.46 2.62
CA SER A 46 19.54 6.00 3.18
C SER A 46 20.42 4.99 3.92
N ASP A 47 19.95 3.76 4.18
CA ASP A 47 20.74 2.82 4.99
C ASP A 47 21.10 1.51 4.26
N PRO A 48 22.29 1.42 3.63
CA PRO A 48 22.77 0.23 2.93
C PRO A 48 23.16 -0.93 3.85
N ARG A 49 23.25 -0.73 5.18
CA ARG A 49 23.73 -1.77 6.13
C ARG A 49 22.68 -2.83 6.48
N SER A 50 21.39 -2.55 6.25
CA SER A 50 20.31 -3.53 6.46
C SER A 50 20.29 -4.67 5.43
N PHE A 51 21.13 -4.63 4.39
CA PHE A 51 21.23 -5.69 3.37
C PHE A 51 22.10 -6.89 3.78
N LEU A 52 22.84 -6.82 4.90
CA LEU A 52 23.86 -7.81 5.28
C LEU A 52 23.37 -8.93 6.23
N HIS A 53 22.09 -8.96 6.60
CA HIS A 53 21.55 -10.07 7.41
C HIS A 53 21.38 -11.35 6.56
N PRO A 54 21.76 -12.55 7.04
CA PRO A 54 21.64 -13.80 6.28
C PRO A 54 20.20 -14.17 5.90
N ALA A 55 19.21 -13.74 6.70
CA ALA A 55 17.78 -13.85 6.34
C ALA A 55 17.39 -12.93 5.17
N THR A 56 18.06 -11.77 5.06
CA THR A 56 17.92 -10.83 3.94
C THR A 56 18.57 -11.40 2.69
N LEU A 57 19.76 -12.02 2.77
CA LEU A 57 20.48 -12.54 1.60
C LEU A 57 19.66 -13.56 0.78
N ARG A 58 18.96 -14.50 1.44
CA ARG A 58 18.06 -15.45 0.75
C ARG A 58 16.87 -14.74 0.08
N ARG A 59 16.34 -13.69 0.72
CA ARG A 59 15.25 -12.88 0.16
C ARG A 59 15.73 -11.98 -0.98
N SER A 60 16.97 -11.50 -0.92
CA SER A 60 17.64 -10.74 -1.99
C SER A 60 17.77 -11.57 -3.26
N VAL A 61 18.19 -12.84 -3.15
CA VAL A 61 18.29 -13.74 -4.31
C VAL A 61 16.92 -13.95 -4.95
N LYS A 62 15.89 -14.24 -4.15
CA LYS A 62 14.50 -14.36 -4.63
C LYS A 62 14.03 -13.08 -5.33
N LEU A 63 14.35 -11.92 -4.76
CA LEU A 63 13.96 -10.62 -5.32
C LEU A 63 14.68 -10.33 -6.64
N THR A 64 15.99 -10.58 -6.72
CA THR A 64 16.75 -10.45 -7.96
C THR A 64 16.19 -11.35 -9.05
N THR A 65 15.88 -12.62 -8.75
CA THR A 65 15.24 -13.53 -9.72
C THR A 65 13.87 -13.03 -10.17
N LEU A 66 13.08 -12.41 -9.29
CA LEU A 66 11.77 -11.84 -9.64
C LEU A 66 11.89 -10.56 -10.48
N ILE A 67 12.98 -9.81 -10.35
CA ILE A 67 13.21 -8.60 -11.15
C ILE A 67 13.75 -8.95 -12.54
N THR A 68 14.57 -10.00 -12.66
CA THR A 68 15.22 -10.37 -13.92
C THR A 68 14.36 -11.20 -14.86
N GLN A 69 13.26 -11.78 -14.39
CA GLN A 69 12.33 -12.54 -15.22
C GLN A 69 11.02 -11.77 -15.46
N SER A 70 10.35 -12.07 -16.57
CA SER A 70 9.06 -11.46 -16.90
C SER A 70 7.91 -12.07 -16.09
N LEU A 71 6.87 -11.25 -15.86
CA LEU A 71 5.64 -11.69 -15.19
C LEU A 71 4.93 -12.78 -15.99
N ALA A 72 4.86 -12.62 -17.33
CA ALA A 72 4.31 -13.65 -18.22
C ALA A 72 5.03 -15.00 -18.04
N GLY A 73 6.36 -15.01 -18.18
CA GLY A 73 7.16 -16.23 -18.05
C GLY A 73 7.11 -16.84 -16.64
N PHE A 74 6.96 -16.01 -15.61
CA PHE A 74 6.81 -16.49 -14.23
C PHE A 74 5.47 -17.21 -14.00
N VAL A 75 4.38 -16.69 -14.57
CA VAL A 75 3.03 -17.27 -14.46
C VAL A 75 2.89 -18.50 -15.36
N GLU A 76 3.40 -18.46 -16.59
CA GLU A 76 3.31 -19.58 -17.56
C GLU A 76 4.00 -20.87 -17.09
N LYS A 77 5.09 -20.74 -16.32
CA LYS A 77 5.80 -21.88 -15.70
C LYS A 77 4.95 -22.62 -14.66
N GLN A 78 3.95 -21.96 -14.08
CA GLN A 78 3.19 -22.49 -12.94
C GLN A 78 1.77 -22.92 -13.32
N PHE A 79 1.14 -22.17 -14.24
CA PHE A 79 -0.26 -22.34 -14.63
C PHE A 79 -0.36 -22.69 -16.11
N ARG A 80 -1.29 -23.57 -16.48
CA ARG A 80 -1.52 -23.97 -17.89
C ARG A 80 -2.78 -23.33 -18.48
N ASP A 81 -3.85 -23.20 -17.69
CA ASP A 81 -5.09 -22.59 -18.17
C ASP A 81 -4.90 -21.11 -18.56
N HIS A 82 -5.35 -20.74 -19.75
CA HIS A 82 -5.19 -19.40 -20.30
C HIS A 82 -5.90 -18.32 -19.47
N ARG A 83 -7.07 -18.62 -18.90
CA ARG A 83 -7.84 -17.66 -18.09
C ARG A 83 -7.12 -17.36 -16.78
N LEU A 84 -6.56 -18.39 -16.13
CA LEU A 84 -5.71 -18.20 -14.95
C LEU A 84 -4.48 -17.35 -15.25
N ARG A 85 -3.82 -17.59 -16.39
CA ARG A 85 -2.68 -16.78 -16.83
C ARG A 85 -3.06 -15.33 -17.06
N GLN A 86 -4.20 -15.07 -17.71
CA GLN A 86 -4.70 -13.71 -17.92
C GLN A 86 -5.03 -13.00 -16.60
N MET A 87 -5.70 -13.68 -15.66
CA MET A 87 -6.02 -13.11 -14.35
C MET A 87 -4.76 -12.73 -13.57
N LEU A 88 -3.74 -13.60 -13.57
CA LEU A 88 -2.51 -13.39 -12.80
C LEU A 88 -1.50 -12.45 -13.47
N THR A 89 -1.63 -12.19 -14.77
CA THR A 89 -0.81 -11.22 -15.50
C THR A 89 -1.49 -9.84 -15.64
N TYR A 90 -2.77 -9.73 -15.30
CA TYR A 90 -3.52 -8.47 -15.29
C TYR A 90 -2.83 -7.32 -14.56
N PRO A 91 -2.08 -7.52 -13.46
CA PRO A 91 -1.35 -6.43 -12.82
C PRO A 91 -0.42 -5.61 -13.73
N ALA A 92 0.08 -6.19 -14.84
CA ALA A 92 0.87 -5.47 -15.82
C ALA A 92 0.12 -4.29 -16.47
N VAL A 93 -1.21 -4.38 -16.59
CA VAL A 93 -2.07 -3.33 -17.15
C VAL A 93 -2.05 -2.07 -16.28
N PHE A 94 -1.97 -2.20 -14.96
CA PHE A 94 -1.87 -1.04 -14.06
C PHE A 94 -0.58 -0.22 -14.26
N LEU A 95 0.44 -0.84 -14.84
CA LEU A 95 1.70 -0.18 -15.19
C LEU A 95 1.69 0.40 -16.60
N SER A 96 0.57 0.31 -17.32
CA SER A 96 0.49 0.58 -18.76
C SER A 96 1.57 -0.19 -19.54
N SER A 97 1.88 -1.41 -19.10
CA SER A 97 2.98 -2.23 -19.63
C SER A 97 2.47 -3.60 -20.08
N HIS A 98 3.26 -4.27 -20.92
CA HIS A 98 3.00 -5.65 -21.33
C HIS A 98 3.56 -6.64 -20.30
N PRO A 99 2.89 -7.77 -20.05
CA PRO A 99 3.31 -8.74 -19.04
C PRO A 99 4.67 -9.41 -19.36
N GLU A 100 5.09 -9.41 -20.63
CA GLU A 100 6.41 -9.88 -21.05
C GLU A 100 7.54 -8.91 -20.70
N ARG A 101 7.23 -7.62 -20.56
CA ARG A 101 8.18 -6.55 -20.23
C ARG A 101 8.10 -6.11 -18.76
N THR A 102 7.12 -6.65 -18.03
CA THR A 102 6.89 -6.36 -16.63
C THR A 102 7.68 -7.34 -15.76
N PRO A 103 8.50 -6.86 -14.81
CA PRO A 103 9.19 -7.74 -13.86
C PRO A 103 8.22 -8.65 -13.10
N ALA A 104 8.56 -9.91 -12.89
CA ALA A 104 7.75 -10.84 -12.11
C ALA A 104 7.53 -10.39 -10.65
N LEU A 105 8.36 -9.47 -10.14
CA LEU A 105 8.14 -8.81 -8.86
C LEU A 105 6.71 -8.27 -8.70
N TYR A 106 6.10 -7.76 -9.78
CA TYR A 106 4.73 -7.25 -9.76
C TYR A 106 3.65 -8.29 -9.45
N HIS A 107 3.97 -9.59 -9.40
CA HIS A 107 3.06 -10.60 -8.85
C HIS A 107 2.63 -10.31 -7.40
N LEU A 108 3.35 -9.45 -6.67
CA LEU A 108 2.94 -8.94 -5.36
C LEU A 108 1.56 -8.27 -5.38
N MET A 109 1.16 -7.67 -6.51
CA MET A 109 -0.16 -7.04 -6.65
C MET A 109 -1.28 -8.07 -6.53
N SER A 110 -1.05 -9.30 -7.00
CA SER A 110 -1.99 -10.41 -6.83
C SER A 110 -2.30 -10.70 -5.36
N HIS A 111 -1.36 -10.46 -4.43
CA HIS A 111 -1.65 -10.54 -3.00
C HIS A 111 -2.60 -9.43 -2.53
N THR A 112 -2.39 -8.20 -3.01
CA THR A 112 -3.26 -7.07 -2.65
C THR A 112 -4.68 -7.30 -3.19
N ASP A 113 -4.80 -7.75 -4.43
CA ASP A 113 -6.10 -7.93 -5.09
C ASP A 113 -6.85 -9.17 -4.59
N LEU A 114 -6.15 -10.32 -4.52
CA LEU A 114 -6.79 -11.62 -4.25
C LEU A 114 -6.72 -12.05 -2.78
N VAL A 115 -5.87 -11.45 -1.94
CA VAL A 115 -5.82 -11.76 -0.51
C VAL A 115 -6.37 -10.60 0.31
N GLN A 116 -5.82 -9.40 0.17
CA GLN A 116 -6.28 -8.26 0.98
C GLN A 116 -7.66 -7.75 0.56
N GLY A 117 -7.96 -7.87 -0.73
CA GLY A 117 -9.22 -7.50 -1.34
C GLY A 117 -9.33 -6.00 -1.57
N VAL A 118 -10.08 -5.62 -2.60
CA VAL A 118 -10.35 -4.22 -2.94
C VAL A 118 -11.40 -3.65 -1.98
N ARG A 119 -11.13 -2.45 -1.47
CA ARG A 119 -12.05 -1.72 -0.58
C ARG A 119 -12.45 -0.41 -1.24
N PHE A 120 -13.73 -0.06 -1.12
CA PHE A 120 -14.25 1.23 -1.57
C PHE A 120 -14.54 2.11 -0.34
N PRO A 121 -14.03 3.35 -0.30
CA PRO A 121 -14.30 4.26 0.81
C PRO A 121 -15.78 4.66 0.83
N VAL A 122 -16.37 4.67 2.03
CA VAL A 122 -17.73 5.18 2.22
C VAL A 122 -17.75 6.68 1.92
N GLY A 123 -18.64 7.12 1.04
CA GLY A 123 -18.66 8.50 0.53
C GLY A 123 -17.70 8.77 -0.64
N GLY A 124 -17.11 7.72 -1.21
CA GLY A 124 -16.25 7.78 -2.40
C GLY A 124 -14.88 8.41 -2.12
N PHE A 125 -14.08 8.57 -3.19
CA PHE A 125 -12.73 9.11 -3.08
C PHE A 125 -12.68 10.55 -2.53
N ALA A 126 -13.74 11.33 -2.74
CA ALA A 126 -13.85 12.68 -2.18
C ALA A 126 -13.82 12.66 -0.64
N ALA A 127 -14.32 11.60 0.02
CA ALA A 127 -14.22 11.48 1.48
C ALA A 127 -12.77 11.30 1.95
N VAL A 128 -11.95 10.59 1.18
CA VAL A 128 -10.52 10.42 1.47
C VAL A 128 -9.79 11.75 1.35
N VAL A 129 -10.02 12.48 0.26
CA VAL A 129 -9.43 13.82 0.03
C VAL A 129 -9.80 14.79 1.16
N ARG A 130 -11.09 14.86 1.53
CA ARG A 130 -11.54 15.70 2.65
C ARG A 130 -10.91 15.32 3.99
N SER A 131 -10.70 14.02 4.23
CA SER A 131 -10.07 13.55 5.47
C SER A 131 -8.60 14.01 5.55
N LEU A 132 -7.89 13.99 4.42
CA LEU A 132 -6.52 14.51 4.33
C LEU A 132 -6.46 16.03 4.46
N GLU A 133 -7.39 16.74 3.81
CA GLU A 133 -7.50 18.20 3.93
C GLU A 133 -7.73 18.62 5.39
N ASN A 134 -8.67 17.97 6.07
CA ASN A 134 -8.97 18.25 7.48
C ASN A 134 -7.74 18.02 8.36
N LEU A 135 -7.05 16.88 8.20
CA LEU A 135 -5.84 16.57 8.95
C LEU A 135 -4.75 17.62 8.71
N ALA A 136 -4.56 18.06 7.47
CA ALA A 136 -3.57 19.10 7.15
C ALA A 136 -3.94 20.45 7.77
N ARG A 137 -5.21 20.85 7.73
CA ARG A 137 -5.70 22.07 8.39
C ARG A 137 -5.53 22.00 9.91
N GLU A 138 -5.75 20.85 10.53
CA GLU A 138 -5.47 20.62 11.96
C GLU A 138 -3.97 20.79 12.30
N GLN A 139 -3.07 20.54 11.35
CA GLN A 139 -1.64 20.82 11.49
C GLN A 139 -1.24 22.26 11.10
N GLY A 140 -2.22 23.15 10.85
CA GLY A 140 -1.99 24.56 10.53
C GLY A 140 -1.69 24.84 9.05
N VAL A 141 -1.92 23.88 8.14
CA VAL A 141 -1.73 24.10 6.69
C VAL A 141 -2.84 24.99 6.12
N GLU A 142 -2.44 26.02 5.37
CA GLU A 142 -3.33 26.87 4.59
C GLU A 142 -3.46 26.34 3.15
N PHE A 143 -4.68 26.17 2.65
CA PHE A 143 -4.95 25.79 1.26
C PHE A 143 -5.47 27.00 0.47
N ARG A 144 -4.77 27.36 -0.61
CA ARG A 144 -5.21 28.40 -1.56
C ARG A 144 -5.71 27.73 -2.84
N LEU A 145 -7.02 27.72 -3.02
CA LEU A 145 -7.68 27.19 -4.21
C LEU A 145 -7.84 28.29 -5.27
N GLY A 146 -7.91 27.92 -6.54
CA GLY A 146 -7.96 28.89 -7.65
C GLY A 146 -6.67 29.69 -7.85
N ALA A 147 -5.58 29.29 -7.19
CA ALA A 147 -4.25 29.89 -7.30
C ALA A 147 -3.41 29.09 -8.31
N GLU A 148 -3.54 29.41 -9.60
CA GLU A 148 -2.73 28.79 -10.65
C GLU A 148 -1.28 29.29 -10.56
N VAL A 149 -0.32 28.37 -10.50
CA VAL A 149 1.12 28.66 -10.43
C VAL A 149 1.70 28.69 -11.83
N THR A 150 2.36 29.79 -12.20
CA THR A 150 2.94 30.01 -13.53
C THR A 150 4.46 29.84 -13.56
N ALA A 151 5.14 30.12 -12.45
CA ALA A 151 6.59 29.95 -12.35
C ALA A 151 7.04 29.52 -10.95
N ILE A 152 8.14 28.76 -10.91
CA ILE A 152 8.89 28.49 -9.68
C ILE A 152 10.08 29.45 -9.63
N ARG A 153 10.15 30.27 -8.59
CA ARG A 153 11.28 31.18 -8.36
C ARG A 153 12.40 30.41 -7.68
N SER A 154 13.62 30.63 -8.12
CA SER A 154 14.81 30.02 -7.53
C SER A 154 15.97 30.99 -7.47
N ALA A 155 16.81 30.84 -6.45
CA ALA A 155 18.05 31.57 -6.26
C ALA A 155 19.12 30.61 -5.75
N GLU A 156 20.36 30.75 -6.24
CA GLU A 156 21.50 29.92 -5.81
C GLU A 156 21.23 28.40 -5.88
N GLY A 157 20.46 27.96 -6.87
CA GLY A 157 20.09 26.55 -7.06
C GLY A 157 19.03 26.02 -6.09
N ARG A 158 18.34 26.89 -5.33
CA ARG A 158 17.25 26.53 -4.42
C ARG A 158 15.95 27.23 -4.80
N ALA A 159 14.83 26.52 -4.68
CA ALA A 159 13.51 27.11 -4.84
C ALA A 159 13.24 28.10 -3.70
N THR A 160 12.87 29.34 -4.05
CA THR A 160 12.61 30.44 -3.12
C THR A 160 11.16 30.85 -3.07
N GLY A 161 10.31 30.38 -3.99
CA GLY A 161 8.90 30.70 -4.01
C GLY A 161 8.22 30.31 -5.32
N VAL A 162 6.98 30.76 -5.49
CA VAL A 162 6.18 30.58 -6.71
C VAL A 162 5.53 31.89 -7.11
N GLU A 163 5.26 32.04 -8.40
CA GLU A 163 4.48 33.11 -8.99
C GLU A 163 3.12 32.58 -9.45
N LEU A 164 2.07 33.34 -9.19
CA LEU A 164 0.71 33.02 -9.60
C LEU A 164 0.32 33.77 -10.88
N THR A 165 -0.72 33.30 -11.58
CA THR A 165 -1.24 33.95 -12.80
C THR A 165 -1.68 35.40 -12.59
N ASP A 166 -2.08 35.77 -11.37
CA ASP A 166 -2.48 37.14 -11.01
C ASP A 166 -1.30 38.07 -10.67
N GLY A 167 -0.06 37.59 -10.82
CA GLY A 167 1.18 38.31 -10.50
C GLY A 167 1.56 38.26 -9.02
N THR A 168 0.78 37.57 -8.17
CA THR A 168 1.12 37.38 -6.76
C THR A 168 2.36 36.51 -6.61
N LEU A 169 3.29 36.95 -5.78
CA LEU A 169 4.50 36.19 -5.43
C LEU A 169 4.34 35.58 -4.04
N LEU A 170 4.52 34.26 -3.95
CA LEU A 170 4.49 33.52 -2.70
C LEU A 170 5.89 33.00 -2.40
N ASP A 171 6.49 33.45 -1.30
CA ASP A 171 7.80 32.98 -0.89
C ASP A 171 7.70 31.61 -0.21
N ALA A 172 8.68 30.75 -0.48
CA ALA A 172 8.84 29.49 0.22
C ALA A 172 9.53 29.75 1.58
N PRO A 173 9.09 29.09 2.67
CA PRO A 173 9.77 29.22 3.96
C PRO A 173 11.23 28.76 3.85
N SER A 174 12.16 29.58 4.36
CA SER A 174 13.62 29.41 4.19
C SER A 174 14.21 28.17 4.87
N SER A 175 13.41 27.40 5.60
CA SER A 175 13.83 26.16 6.25
C SER A 175 12.65 25.20 6.40
N SER A 176 12.32 24.50 5.31
CA SER A 176 11.68 23.19 5.48
C SER A 176 12.79 22.15 5.48
N PRO A 177 13.29 21.65 6.64
CA PRO A 177 13.99 20.38 6.60
C PRO A 177 13.04 19.34 5.98
N PRO A 178 13.55 18.34 5.24
CA PRO A 178 12.72 17.20 4.86
C PRO A 178 12.03 16.70 6.14
N PRO A 179 10.77 16.22 6.09
CA PRO A 179 10.12 15.68 7.27
C PRO A 179 10.95 14.49 7.78
N THR A 180 11.88 14.77 8.68
CA THR A 180 12.64 13.79 9.42
C THR A 180 11.63 13.23 10.40
N SER A 181 11.14 12.03 10.10
CA SER A 181 10.34 11.22 11.01
C SER A 181 11.20 10.84 12.22
N THR A 182 11.48 11.80 13.10
CA THR A 182 12.18 11.61 14.38
C THR A 182 11.27 11.96 15.55
N THR A 183 9.96 12.10 15.33
CA THR A 183 9.02 11.86 16.42
C THR A 183 8.85 10.35 16.54
N PRO A 184 9.25 9.71 17.66
CA PRO A 184 8.92 8.31 17.88
C PRO A 184 7.39 8.22 17.86
N ARG A 185 6.85 7.62 16.80
CA ARG A 185 5.42 7.27 16.75
C ARG A 185 5.17 6.39 17.98
N PRO A 186 4.17 6.68 18.83
CA PRO A 186 3.80 5.76 19.88
C PRO A 186 3.57 4.41 19.20
N ALA A 187 4.26 3.38 19.68
CA ALA A 187 4.21 2.05 19.12
C ALA A 187 2.74 1.70 18.90
N CYS A 188 2.38 1.40 17.65
CA CYS A 188 1.06 0.88 17.32
C CYS A 188 0.98 -0.50 17.97
N SER A 189 0.70 -0.51 19.28
CA SER A 189 0.55 -1.73 20.05
C SER A 189 -0.67 -2.42 19.48
N ARG A 190 -0.40 -3.44 18.67
CA ARG A 190 -1.40 -4.39 18.21
C ARG A 190 -1.88 -5.10 19.47
N ARG A 191 -2.84 -4.51 20.19
CA ARG A 191 -3.48 -5.16 21.32
C ARG A 191 -4.37 -6.25 20.73
N SER A 192 -3.79 -7.43 20.54
CA SER A 192 -4.51 -8.63 20.16
C SER A 192 -5.34 -9.10 21.36
N SER A 193 -6.48 -8.46 21.61
CA SER A 193 -7.54 -9.08 22.40
C SER A 193 -8.39 -9.92 21.46
N ALA A 194 -7.99 -11.17 21.26
CA ALA A 194 -8.87 -12.20 20.73
C ALA A 194 -9.94 -12.50 21.80
N PRO A 195 -11.25 -12.29 21.54
CA PRO A 195 -12.26 -12.81 22.44
C PRO A 195 -12.42 -14.31 22.16
N THR A 196 -12.02 -15.15 23.11
CA THR A 196 -12.36 -16.57 23.14
C THR A 196 -13.86 -16.69 23.41
N ARG A 197 -14.70 -16.64 22.36
CA ARG A 197 -16.14 -16.87 22.50
C ARG A 197 -16.46 -18.34 22.25
N ARG A 198 -16.68 -19.04 23.37
CA ARG A 198 -17.25 -20.38 23.45
C ARG A 198 -18.60 -20.39 22.72
N SER A 199 -18.81 -21.39 21.86
CA SER A 199 -20.04 -21.60 21.11
C SER A 199 -21.14 -22.15 22.03
N THR A 200 -22.22 -21.39 22.17
CA THR A 200 -23.55 -21.95 22.41
C THR A 200 -24.53 -21.26 21.46
N GLY A 201 -25.35 -22.08 20.82
CA GLY A 201 -26.14 -21.74 19.64
C GLY A 201 -27.26 -20.74 19.91
N GLY A 202 -27.80 -20.19 18.81
CA GLY A 202 -28.98 -19.34 18.82
C GLY A 202 -28.94 -18.30 17.70
N ALA A 203 -29.72 -18.54 16.65
CA ALA A 203 -29.94 -17.61 15.55
C ALA A 203 -30.61 -16.32 16.03
N ALA A 204 -30.09 -15.16 15.61
CA ALA A 204 -30.84 -13.91 15.51
C ALA A 204 -30.07 -12.88 14.67
N SER A 205 -30.71 -12.45 13.59
CA SER A 205 -30.43 -11.21 12.85
C SER A 205 -30.30 -10.01 13.79
N ARG A 206 -29.24 -9.19 13.65
CA ARG A 206 -29.22 -7.81 14.14
C ARG A 206 -28.14 -6.99 13.42
N GLY A 207 -28.56 -5.86 12.85
CA GLY A 207 -27.73 -4.91 12.11
C GLY A 207 -26.67 -4.25 12.98
N TRP A 208 -25.62 -3.73 12.34
CA TRP A 208 -24.50 -3.12 13.02
C TRP A 208 -24.77 -1.62 13.26
N ALA A 209 -24.88 -1.26 14.54
CA ALA A 209 -24.80 0.11 15.03
C ALA A 209 -23.33 0.57 15.08
N PRO A 210 -23.03 1.84 14.80
CA PRO A 210 -21.66 2.35 14.81
C PRO A 210 -21.15 2.45 16.25
N SER A 211 -20.16 1.64 16.62
CA SER A 211 -19.43 1.84 17.87
C SER A 211 -18.50 3.04 17.71
N SER A 212 -18.95 4.19 18.20
CA SER A 212 -18.14 5.36 18.49
C SER A 212 -17.17 5.05 19.62
N SER A 213 -15.96 4.61 19.29
CA SER A 213 -14.83 4.65 20.21
C SER A 213 -13.55 4.85 19.42
N TRP A 214 -13.40 6.05 18.85
CA TRP A 214 -12.08 6.60 18.58
C TRP A 214 -11.46 6.96 19.94
N PRO A 215 -10.25 6.51 20.26
CA PRO A 215 -9.62 6.87 21.52
C PRO A 215 -9.33 8.37 21.51
N ALA A 216 -9.93 9.10 22.44
CA ALA A 216 -9.61 10.49 22.73
C ALA A 216 -8.12 10.59 23.12
N CYS A 217 -7.32 11.28 22.32
CA CYS A 217 -5.99 11.73 22.70
C CYS A 217 -6.16 12.85 23.74
N GLY A 218 -6.03 12.50 25.02
CA GLY A 218 -5.97 13.47 26.10
C GLY A 218 -4.75 14.35 25.97
N ALA A 219 -4.95 15.66 25.82
CA ALA A 219 -3.92 16.67 25.99
C ALA A 219 -3.50 16.67 27.47
N SER A 220 -2.27 16.23 27.77
CA SER A 220 -1.66 16.49 29.08
C SER A 220 -0.89 17.80 29.01
N SER A 221 -1.53 18.88 29.47
CA SER A 221 -0.86 20.08 29.93
C SER A 221 -0.01 19.80 31.17
N ARG A 222 1.19 20.37 31.23
CA ARG A 222 1.94 20.78 32.44
C ARG A 222 3.23 21.46 31.95
N SER A 223 3.32 22.80 32.02
CA SER A 223 3.72 23.65 33.17
C SER A 223 5.23 23.63 33.38
#